data_AF-A0AAW6RCE4-F1
#
_entry.id   AF-A0AAW6RCE4-F1
#
_cell.length_a   1.000
_cell.length_b   1.000
_cell.length_c   1.000
_cell.angle_alpha   90.00
_cell.angle_beta   90.00
_cell.angle_gamma   90.00
#
_symmetry.space_group_name_H-M   'P 1'
#
loop_
_entity.id
_entity.type
_entity.pdbx_description
1 polymer ?
#
loop_
_entity_poly.entity_id
_entity_poly.type
_entity_poly.pdbx_seq_one_letter_code
_entity_poly.pdbx_strand_id
1 'polypeptide(L)'
;MSIPNPTEEGTSPVRGTATGPMAALFDAVAITIFVVIGRASHEEGYAPAAFLHTLWPFLVGCAAGWSITYVYAHVRSSDFFGHDFRPDRVVPVGIVIWFCTVTVAMILRFILSQGVAVSFVIVATVTLALFLLGWRAVFAYLGRRAVTR
;
A
#
# COMPACT_ATOMS: atom_id res chain seq x y z
N MET A 1 -37.20 42.33 -13.09
CA MET A 1 -36.19 42.10 -12.04
C MET A 1 -36.26 40.63 -11.67
N SER A 2 -35.40 39.80 -12.28
CA SER A 2 -35.50 38.33 -12.17
C SER A 2 -34.61 37.84 -11.04
N ILE A 3 -35.19 37.15 -10.06
CA ILE A 3 -34.48 36.50 -8.95
C ILE A 3 -33.68 35.31 -9.52
N PRO A 4 -32.38 35.14 -9.20
CA PRO A 4 -31.64 33.92 -9.56
C PRO A 4 -32.14 32.72 -8.74
N ASN A 5 -32.28 31.56 -9.40
CA ASN A 5 -32.71 30.30 -8.80
C ASN A 5 -31.56 29.67 -7.97
N PRO A 6 -31.75 29.30 -6.69
CA PRO A 6 -30.68 28.80 -5.82
C PRO A 6 -30.27 27.32 -6.04
N THR A 7 -30.61 26.67 -7.15
CA THR A 7 -30.43 25.21 -7.31
C THR A 7 -29.14 24.77 -8.01
N GLU A 8 -28.17 25.65 -8.24
CA GLU A 8 -26.83 25.25 -8.72
C GLU A 8 -25.85 25.01 -7.56
N GLU A 9 -26.31 24.34 -6.49
CA GLU A 9 -25.37 23.61 -5.62
C GLU A 9 -24.88 22.40 -6.41
N GLY A 10 -23.80 22.61 -7.16
CA GLY A 10 -23.03 21.54 -7.77
C GLY A 10 -22.57 20.56 -6.70
N THR A 11 -23.35 19.50 -6.47
CA THR A 11 -22.90 18.30 -5.77
C THR A 11 -21.82 17.67 -6.64
N SER A 12 -20.60 18.15 -6.48
CA SER A 12 -19.43 17.56 -7.12
C SER A 12 -19.41 16.08 -6.72
N PRO A 13 -19.32 15.14 -7.67
CA PRO A 13 -19.28 13.73 -7.33
C PRO A 13 -18.08 13.51 -6.41
N VAL A 14 -18.34 13.07 -5.18
CA VAL A 14 -17.31 12.72 -4.21
C VAL A 14 -16.50 11.57 -4.82
N ARG A 15 -15.43 11.92 -5.55
CA ARG A 15 -14.47 10.95 -6.07
C ARG A 15 -13.82 10.31 -4.86
N GLY A 16 -14.25 9.08 -4.53
CA GLY A 16 -13.75 8.30 -3.40
C GLY A 16 -12.24 8.12 -3.51
N THR A 17 -11.50 9.04 -2.90
CA THR A 17 -10.05 8.98 -2.78
C THR A 17 -9.77 8.40 -1.41
N ALA A 18 -9.04 7.28 -1.33
CA ALA A 18 -8.64 6.72 -0.04
C ALA A 18 -7.75 7.75 0.67
N THR A 19 -8.14 8.20 1.85
CA THR A 19 -7.30 9.06 2.68
C THR A 19 -6.03 8.30 3.08
N GLY A 20 -4.93 9.01 3.36
CA GLY A 20 -3.65 8.40 3.75
C GLY A 20 -3.77 7.31 4.82
N PRO A 21 -4.50 7.53 5.92
CA PRO A 21 -4.71 6.50 6.93
C PRO A 21 -5.45 5.26 6.41
N MET A 22 -6.46 5.44 5.56
CA MET A 22 -7.23 4.33 4.98
C MET A 22 -6.35 3.48 4.05
N ALA A 23 -5.52 4.12 3.23
CA ALA A 23 -4.58 3.46 2.36
C ALA A 23 -3.51 2.67 3.15
N ALA A 24 -3.00 3.24 4.24
CA ALA A 24 -2.07 2.54 5.13
C ALA A 24 -2.72 1.33 5.81
N LEU A 25 -4.00 1.44 6.19
CA LEU A 25 -4.76 0.30 6.73
C LEU A 25 -4.92 -0.81 5.69
N PHE A 26 -5.25 -0.49 4.44
CA PHE A 26 -5.33 -1.49 3.36
C PHE A 26 -4.00 -2.21 3.15
N ASP A 27 -2.87 -1.49 3.22
CA ASP A 27 -1.54 -2.12 3.12
C ASP A 27 -1.24 -3.04 4.31
N ALA A 28 -1.55 -2.60 5.53
CA ALA A 28 -1.38 -3.43 6.73
C ALA A 28 -2.24 -4.71 6.66
N VAL A 29 -3.49 -4.60 6.20
CA VAL A 29 -4.37 -5.76 5.99
C VAL A 29 -3.82 -6.67 4.90
N ALA A 30 -3.39 -6.13 3.76
CA ALA A 30 -2.77 -6.87 2.67
C ALA A 30 -1.53 -7.67 3.14
N ILE A 31 -0.65 -7.03 3.91
CA ILE A 31 0.55 -7.68 4.48
C ILE A 31 0.15 -8.76 5.48
N THR A 32 -0.86 -8.49 6.31
CA THR A 32 -1.39 -9.47 7.28
C THR A 32 -1.92 -10.70 6.56
N ILE A 33 -2.71 -10.52 5.50
CA ILE A 33 -3.23 -11.61 4.66
C ILE A 33 -2.08 -12.41 4.04
N PHE A 34 -1.07 -11.74 3.49
CA PHE A 34 0.13 -12.40 2.97
C PHE A 34 0.81 -13.29 4.02
N VAL A 35 1.00 -12.80 5.24
CA VAL A 35 1.65 -13.58 6.32
C VAL A 35 0.78 -14.75 6.74
N VAL A 36 -0.53 -14.57 6.89
CA VAL A 36 -1.46 -15.65 7.23
C VAL A 36 -1.42 -16.76 6.18
N ILE A 37 -1.51 -16.39 4.89
CA ILE A 37 -1.45 -17.34 3.77
C ILE A 37 -0.10 -18.05 3.75
N GLY A 38 1.01 -17.31 3.85
CA GLY A 38 2.36 -17.88 3.83
C GLY A 38 2.58 -18.89 4.94
N ARG A 39 2.18 -18.55 6.18
CA ARG A 39 2.31 -19.47 7.33
C ARG A 39 1.42 -20.70 7.19
N ALA A 40 0.17 -20.53 6.74
CA ALA A 40 -0.74 -21.65 6.49
C ALA A 40 -0.19 -22.61 5.43
N SER A 41 0.42 -22.10 4.36
CA SER A 41 1.01 -22.90 3.29
C SER A 41 2.26 -23.69 3.71
N HIS A 42 2.95 -23.26 4.76
CA HIS A 42 4.14 -23.95 5.29
C HIS A 42 3.84 -24.80 6.52
N GLU A 43 2.55 -25.03 6.85
CA GLU A 43 2.10 -25.74 8.06
C GLU A 43 2.70 -25.16 9.35
N GLU A 44 3.07 -23.87 9.33
CA GLU A 44 3.62 -23.19 10.49
C GLU A 44 2.48 -22.84 11.44
N GLY A 45 2.51 -23.37 12.67
CA GLY A 45 1.45 -23.17 13.66
C GLY A 45 1.08 -21.71 13.94
N TYR A 46 -0.16 -21.48 14.41
CA TYR A 46 -0.75 -20.15 14.64
C TYR A 46 -0.35 -19.50 15.97
N ALA A 47 0.77 -19.88 16.56
CA ALA A 47 1.23 -19.28 17.81
C ALA A 47 1.38 -17.75 17.62
N PRO A 48 0.71 -16.90 18.44
CA PRO A 48 0.67 -15.44 18.22
C PRO A 48 2.05 -14.81 18.15
N ALA A 49 3.00 -15.28 18.97
CA ALA A 49 4.38 -14.80 18.97
C ALA A 49 5.12 -15.11 17.66
N ALA A 50 4.97 -16.32 17.12
CA ALA A 50 5.61 -16.72 15.85
C ALA A 50 5.00 -16.00 14.65
N PHE A 51 3.67 -15.80 14.68
CA PHE A 51 2.96 -14.97 13.72
C PHE A 51 3.49 -13.54 13.73
N LEU A 52 3.56 -12.90 14.90
CA LEU A 52 4.04 -11.54 15.02
C LEU A 52 5.51 -11.42 14.60
N HIS A 53 6.34 -12.41 14.94
CA HIS A 53 7.74 -12.52 14.55
C HIS A 53 7.93 -12.56 13.02
N THR A 54 6.96 -13.11 12.29
CA THR A 54 6.93 -13.15 10.82
C THR A 54 6.38 -11.85 10.23
N LEU A 55 5.40 -11.23 10.89
CA LEU A 55 4.66 -10.07 10.41
C LEU A 55 5.45 -8.76 10.52
N TRP A 56 6.09 -8.52 11.67
CA TRP A 56 6.67 -7.23 11.97
C TRP A 56 7.74 -6.72 10.97
N PRO A 57 8.60 -7.56 10.35
CA PRO A 57 9.60 -7.06 9.39
C PRO A 57 8.94 -6.45 8.15
N PHE A 58 7.80 -7.01 7.72
CA PHE A 58 7.04 -6.48 6.58
C PHE A 58 6.32 -5.19 6.94
N LEU A 59 5.75 -5.09 8.14
CA LEU A 59 5.13 -3.85 8.61
C LEU A 59 6.17 -2.73 8.75
N VAL A 60 7.37 -3.03 9.24
CA VAL A 60 8.48 -2.06 9.31
C VAL A 60 8.88 -1.59 7.92
N GLY A 61 9.01 -2.50 6.95
CA GLY A 61 9.31 -2.14 5.57
C GLY A 61 8.22 -1.28 4.92
N CYS A 62 6.95 -1.57 5.20
CA CYS A 62 5.83 -0.77 4.74
C CYS A 62 5.84 0.63 5.35
N ALA A 63 6.06 0.73 6.67
CA ALA A 63 6.19 2.02 7.35
C ALA A 63 7.36 2.85 6.81
N ALA A 64 8.50 2.21 6.48
CA ALA A 64 9.63 2.88 5.84
C ALA A 64 9.25 3.43 4.45
N GLY A 65 8.56 2.62 3.63
CA GLY A 65 8.07 3.05 2.32
C GLY A 65 7.09 4.22 2.38
N TRP A 66 6.17 4.19 3.34
CA TRP A 66 5.26 5.30 3.62
C TRP A 66 5.98 6.56 4.09
N SER A 67 6.96 6.43 4.99
CA SER A 67 7.76 7.56 5.48
C SER A 67 8.56 8.22 4.35
N ILE A 68 9.21 7.41 3.51
CA ILE A 68 9.93 7.89 2.32
C ILE A 68 8.97 8.65 1.40
N THR A 69 7.84 8.04 1.06
CA THR A 69 6.82 8.63 0.18
C THR A 69 6.29 9.95 0.75
N TYR A 70 5.99 9.99 2.05
CA TYR A 70 5.51 11.18 2.74
C TYR A 70 6.54 12.31 2.72
N VAL A 71 7.80 12.01 3.07
CA VAL A 71 8.90 12.99 3.06
C VAL A 71 9.13 13.51 1.65
N TYR A 72 9.19 12.65 0.64
CA TYR A 72 9.39 13.08 -0.74
C TYR A 72 8.24 13.96 -1.22
N ALA A 73 6.98 13.64 -0.91
CA ALA A 73 5.85 14.47 -1.34
C ALA A 73 5.77 15.83 -0.64
N HIS A 74 6.20 15.94 0.63
CA HIS A 74 6.06 17.18 1.41
C HIS A 74 7.31 18.07 1.41
N VAL A 75 8.51 17.48 1.30
CA VAL A 75 9.78 18.20 1.41
C VAL A 75 10.37 18.53 0.04
N ARG A 76 10.06 17.73 -0.99
CA ARG A 76 10.56 17.94 -2.36
C ARG A 76 9.38 18.00 -3.33
N SER A 77 9.18 19.16 -3.97
CA SER A 77 8.51 19.19 -5.28
C SER A 77 9.39 18.45 -6.28
N SER A 78 9.29 17.12 -6.29
CA SER A 78 9.86 16.28 -7.34
C SER A 78 8.81 16.12 -8.42
N ASP A 79 9.17 16.40 -9.67
CA ASP A 79 8.28 16.22 -10.84
C ASP A 79 7.67 14.81 -10.88
N PHE A 80 8.37 13.84 -10.28
CA PHE A 80 7.97 12.45 -10.18
C PHE A 80 6.82 12.18 -9.19
N PHE A 81 6.81 12.81 -8.00
CA PHE A 81 5.74 12.61 -6.99
C PHE A 81 4.61 13.63 -7.09
N GLY A 82 4.86 14.80 -7.69
CA GLY A 82 3.93 15.91 -7.73
C GLY A 82 3.79 16.60 -6.36
N HIS A 83 3.08 17.74 -6.35
CA HIS A 83 2.86 18.53 -5.13
C HIS A 83 1.73 17.96 -4.24
N ASP A 84 0.82 17.17 -4.82
CA ASP A 84 -0.32 16.59 -4.10
C ASP A 84 -0.03 15.16 -3.64
N PHE A 85 0.03 14.96 -2.32
CA PHE A 85 0.19 13.63 -1.72
C PHE A 85 -1.05 12.76 -1.99
N ARG A 86 -0.92 11.85 -2.95
CA ARG A 86 -2.00 10.94 -3.39
C ARG A 86 -1.62 9.47 -3.17
N PRO A 87 -1.89 8.93 -1.97
CA PRO A 87 -1.46 7.58 -1.59
C PRO A 87 -2.21 6.44 -2.31
N ASP A 88 -3.33 6.77 -2.94
CA ASP A 88 -4.14 5.89 -3.78
C ASP A 88 -3.46 5.53 -5.12
N ARG A 89 -2.42 6.26 -5.53
CA ARG A 89 -1.76 6.05 -6.82
C ARG A 89 -0.83 4.83 -6.81
N VAL A 90 -0.98 3.98 -7.84
CA VAL A 90 -0.05 2.87 -8.10
C VAL A 90 1.37 3.39 -8.36
N VAL A 91 1.50 4.43 -9.19
CA VAL A 91 2.77 5.06 -9.55
C VAL A 91 2.74 6.54 -9.18
N PRO A 92 3.77 7.06 -8.50
CA PRO A 92 4.96 6.36 -8.00
C PRO A 92 4.82 5.70 -6.62
N VAL A 93 3.79 6.09 -5.86
CA VAL A 93 3.65 5.78 -4.42
C VAL A 93 3.61 4.27 -4.15
N GLY A 94 2.71 3.54 -4.80
CA GLY A 94 2.56 2.10 -4.60
C GLY A 94 3.87 1.32 -4.87
N ILE A 95 4.58 1.66 -5.95
CA ILE A 95 5.87 1.03 -6.29
C ILE A 95 6.91 1.25 -5.21
N VAL A 96 7.05 2.48 -4.70
CA VAL A 96 8.02 2.80 -3.65
C VAL A 96 7.69 2.07 -2.36
N ILE A 97 6.42 2.07 -1.94
CA ILE A 97 5.97 1.34 -0.75
C ILE A 97 6.25 -0.15 -0.90
N TRP A 98 5.88 -0.76 -2.02
CA TRP A 98 6.13 -2.17 -2.30
C TRP A 98 7.63 -2.52 -2.27
N PHE A 99 8.45 -1.75 -2.98
CA PHE A 99 9.89 -1.97 -3.06
C PHE A 99 10.55 -1.86 -1.68
N CYS A 100 10.20 -0.84 -0.90
CA CYS A 100 10.69 -0.68 0.47
C CYS A 100 10.21 -1.81 1.37
N THR A 101 8.94 -2.22 1.25
CA THR A 101 8.36 -3.32 2.03
C THR A 101 9.16 -4.61 1.84
N VAL A 102 9.40 -5.00 0.59
CA VAL A 102 10.16 -6.21 0.27
C VAL A 102 11.61 -6.08 0.75
N THR A 103 12.30 -5.01 0.37
CA THR A 103 13.73 -4.85 0.62
C THR A 103 14.03 -4.81 2.12
N VAL A 104 13.33 -3.97 2.86
CA VAL A 104 13.53 -3.81 4.30
C VAL A 104 13.15 -5.10 5.04
N ALA A 105 12.04 -5.74 4.67
CA ALA A 105 11.65 -7.01 5.28
C ALA A 105 12.72 -8.09 5.08
N MET A 106 13.26 -8.26 3.86
CA MET A 106 14.29 -9.26 3.61
C MET A 106 15.58 -8.98 4.37
N ILE A 107 16.00 -7.70 4.46
CA ILE A 107 17.16 -7.29 5.25
C ILE A 107 16.95 -7.62 6.73
N LEU A 108 15.81 -7.24 7.31
CA LEU A 108 15.51 -7.55 8.71
C LEU A 108 15.49 -9.07 8.93
N ARG A 109 14.80 -9.83 8.09
CA ARG A 109 14.73 -11.29 8.20
C ARG A 109 16.09 -11.95 8.10
N PHE A 110 16.99 -11.43 7.26
CA PHE A 110 18.35 -11.91 7.13
C PHE A 110 19.14 -11.68 8.42
N ILE A 111 19.11 -10.45 8.97
CA ILE A 111 19.79 -10.10 10.22
C ILE A 111 19.26 -10.92 11.40
N LEU A 112 17.95 -11.17 11.43
CA LEU A 112 17.26 -11.94 12.47
C LEU A 112 17.35 -13.46 12.28
N SER A 113 18.05 -13.93 11.23
CA SER A 113 18.18 -15.36 10.90
C SER A 113 16.82 -16.08 10.74
N GLN A 114 15.80 -15.40 10.23
CA GLN A 114 14.43 -15.92 10.08
C GLN A 114 14.21 -16.78 8.82
N GLY A 115 15.29 -17.18 8.13
CA GLY A 115 15.23 -17.87 6.84
C GLY A 115 14.86 -16.92 5.69
N VAL A 116 15.79 -16.81 4.72
CA VAL A 116 15.61 -16.04 3.48
C VAL A 116 16.05 -16.92 2.31
N ALA A 117 15.19 -17.88 1.94
CA ALA A 117 15.41 -18.68 0.75
C ALA A 117 15.14 -17.84 -0.51
N VAL A 118 15.87 -18.09 -1.60
CA VAL A 118 15.66 -17.37 -2.88
C VAL A 118 14.21 -17.51 -3.36
N SER A 119 13.63 -18.71 -3.22
CA SER A 119 12.22 -18.97 -3.53
C SER A 119 11.27 -18.11 -2.70
N PHE A 120 11.54 -17.95 -1.39
CA PHE A 120 10.77 -17.10 -0.51
C PHE A 120 10.83 -15.63 -0.95
N VAL A 121 12.01 -15.12 -1.32
CA VAL A 121 12.16 -13.74 -1.84
C VAL A 121 11.31 -13.54 -3.09
N ILE A 122 11.35 -14.46 -4.05
CA ILE A 122 10.59 -14.37 -5.30
C ILE A 122 9.08 -14.37 -5.01
N VAL A 123 8.61 -15.36 -4.26
CA VAL A 123 7.17 -15.49 -3.93
C VAL A 123 6.72 -14.25 -3.17
N ALA A 124 7.38 -13.89 -2.06
CA ALA A 124 7.02 -12.73 -1.25
C ALA A 124 6.97 -11.44 -2.08
N THR A 125 7.94 -11.24 -2.97
CA THR A 125 8.00 -10.07 -3.85
C THR A 125 6.77 -9.99 -4.76
N VAL A 126 6.39 -11.11 -5.39
CA VAL A 126 5.25 -11.18 -6.32
C VAL A 126 3.92 -11.07 -5.57
N THR A 127 3.71 -11.80 -4.46
CA THR A 127 2.45 -11.71 -3.71
C THR A 127 2.25 -10.34 -3.08
N LEU A 128 3.31 -9.72 -2.53
CA LEU A 128 3.23 -8.36 -2.02
C LEU A 128 2.99 -7.35 -3.15
N ALA A 129 3.55 -7.55 -4.34
CA ALA A 129 3.23 -6.71 -5.49
C ALA A 129 1.74 -6.79 -5.82
N LEU A 130 1.20 -8.01 -5.90
CA LEU A 130 -0.21 -8.24 -6.19
C LEU A 130 -1.12 -7.61 -5.13
N PHE A 131 -0.82 -7.78 -3.85
CA PHE A 131 -1.68 -7.22 -2.81
C PHE A 131 -1.54 -5.71 -2.70
N LEU A 132 -0.33 -5.17 -2.55
CA LEU A 132 -0.12 -3.73 -2.34
C LEU A 132 -0.44 -2.90 -3.60
N LEU A 133 -0.06 -3.38 -4.79
CA LEU A 133 -0.34 -2.65 -6.03
C LEU A 133 -1.74 -2.96 -6.57
N GLY A 134 -2.26 -4.17 -6.35
CA GLY A 134 -3.53 -4.62 -6.91
C GLY A 134 -4.72 -3.83 -6.39
N TRP A 135 -4.83 -3.58 -5.09
CA TRP A 135 -5.94 -2.78 -4.56
C TRP A 135 -5.91 -1.33 -5.10
N ARG A 136 -4.72 -0.73 -5.21
CA ARG A 136 -4.53 0.59 -5.83
C ARG A 136 -4.91 0.60 -7.31
N ALA A 137 -4.54 -0.45 -8.05
CA ALA A 137 -4.89 -0.59 -9.46
C ALA A 137 -6.40 -0.73 -9.66
N VAL A 138 -7.08 -1.50 -8.80
CA VAL A 138 -8.55 -1.63 -8.79
C VAL A 138 -9.21 -0.29 -8.52
N PHE A 139 -8.78 0.45 -7.50
CA PHE A 139 -9.30 1.80 -7.20
C PHE A 139 -9.08 2.77 -8.36
N ALA A 140 -7.89 2.78 -8.95
CA ALA A 140 -7.59 3.62 -10.11
C ALA A 140 -8.49 3.26 -11.32
N TYR A 141 -8.75 1.97 -11.54
CA TYR A 141 -9.62 1.50 -12.61
C TYR A 141 -11.09 1.87 -12.40
N LEU A 142 -11.61 1.65 -11.18
CA LEU A 142 -12.97 2.02 -10.81
C LEU A 142 -13.18 3.55 -10.89
N GLY A 143 -12.19 4.33 -10.46
CA GLY A 143 -12.21 5.80 -10.57
C GLY A 143 -12.25 6.30 -12.02
N ARG A 144 -11.56 5.62 -12.96
CA ARG A 144 -11.64 5.94 -14.40
C ARG A 144 -13.03 5.66 -14.96
N ARG A 145 -13.64 4.53 -14.61
CA ARG A 145 -14.97 4.14 -15.10
C ARG A 145 -16.08 5.10 -14.68
N ALA A 146 -15.97 5.70 -13.49
CA ALA A 146 -16.92 6.70 -13.02
C ALA A 146 -16.82 8.05 -13.75
N VAL A 147 -15.69 8.34 -14.41
CA VAL A 147 -15.49 9.57 -15.20
C VAL A 147 -15.95 9.41 -16.66
N THR A 148 -16.04 8.18 -17.15
CA THR A 148 -16.48 7.88 -18.53
C THR A 148 -17.98 7.61 -18.65
N ARG A 149 -18.71 7.54 -17.52
CA ARG A 149 -20.17 7.50 -17.48
C ARG A 149 -20.71 8.90 -17.20
#